data_AF-A0AAN2A3I7-F1
#
_entry.id   AF-A0AAN2A3I7-F1
#
_cell.length_a   1.000
_cell.length_b   1.000
_cell.length_c   1.000
_cell.angle_alpha   90.00
_cell.angle_beta   90.00
_cell.angle_gamma   90.00
#
_symmetry.space_group_name_H-M   'P 1'
#
loop_
_entity.id
_entity.type
_entity.pdbx_description
1 polymer ?
#
loop_
_entity_poly.entity_id
_entity_poly.type
_entity_poly.pdbx_seq_one_letter_code
_entity_poly.pdbx_strand_id
1 'polypeptide(L)'
;MSDESAPKQPATKQPATWRIILAFFLDFWTAFFAAGFLVAAVAGGRTPQGFALNGVPAFVAFALIIAYFVVLGRFFGGTLWQRLLKARR
;
A
#
# COMPACT_ATOMS: atom_id res chain seq x y z
N MET A 1 -21.56 27.11 -43.45
CA MET A 1 -21.85 26.82 -42.04
C MET A 1 -20.63 26.12 -41.50
N SER A 2 -19.83 26.82 -40.70
CA SER A 2 -18.45 26.45 -40.35
C SER A 2 -18.39 25.15 -39.54
N ASP A 3 -17.54 24.22 -39.96
CA ASP A 3 -17.14 23.04 -39.20
C ASP A 3 -16.33 23.45 -37.97
N GLU A 4 -17.01 23.80 -36.88
CA GLU A 4 -16.39 23.98 -35.58
C GLU A 4 -16.27 22.61 -34.89
N SER A 5 -15.29 21.82 -35.34
CA SER A 5 -14.86 20.62 -34.64
C SER A 5 -14.09 21.04 -33.39
N ALA A 6 -14.84 21.21 -32.29
CA ALA A 6 -14.30 21.51 -30.97
C ALA A 6 -13.11 20.59 -30.61
N PRO A 7 -12.06 21.12 -29.96
CA PRO A 7 -10.93 20.30 -29.56
C PRO A 7 -11.41 19.24 -28.56
N LYS A 8 -11.39 17.96 -28.95
CA LYS A 8 -11.53 16.83 -28.02
C LYS A 8 -10.41 16.94 -27.00
N GLN A 9 -10.73 17.45 -25.81
CA GLN A 9 -9.79 17.47 -24.69
C GLN A 9 -9.23 16.07 -24.51
N PRO A 10 -7.90 15.90 -24.37
CA PRO A 10 -7.32 14.60 -24.13
C PRO A 10 -7.86 14.09 -22.81
N ALA A 11 -8.71 13.06 -22.85
CA ALA A 11 -9.22 12.39 -21.67
C ALA A 11 -8.00 11.90 -20.87
N THR A 12 -7.69 12.58 -19.77
CA THR A 12 -6.67 12.13 -18.82
C THR A 12 -7.07 10.73 -18.38
N LYS A 13 -6.34 9.70 -18.84
CA LYS A 13 -6.62 8.30 -18.50
C LYS A 13 -6.54 8.15 -16.99
N GLN A 14 -7.68 8.23 -16.31
CA GLN A 14 -7.73 7.94 -14.89
C GLN A 14 -7.25 6.49 -14.69
N PRO A 15 -6.35 6.25 -13.74
CA PRO A 15 -5.84 4.92 -13.50
C PRO A 15 -7.00 3.98 -13.14
N ALA A 16 -6.99 2.80 -13.75
CA ALA A 16 -8.05 1.83 -13.55
C ALA A 16 -8.14 1.42 -12.07
N THR A 17 -9.34 1.45 -11.50
CA THR A 17 -9.61 1.18 -10.08
C THR A 17 -9.05 -0.16 -9.62
N TRP A 18 -9.03 -1.18 -10.48
CA TRP A 18 -8.45 -2.49 -10.16
C TRP A 18 -6.95 -2.41 -9.82
N ARG A 19 -6.19 -1.50 -10.43
CA ARG A 19 -4.77 -1.30 -10.13
C ARG A 19 -4.56 -0.72 -8.74
N ILE A 20 -5.47 0.16 -8.32
CA ILE A 20 -5.46 0.76 -6.99
C ILE A 20 -5.79 -0.30 -5.93
N ILE A 21 -6.81 -1.13 -6.17
CA ILE A 21 -7.19 -2.22 -5.26
C ILE A 21 -6.07 -3.26 -5.16
N LEU A 22 -5.49 -3.68 -6.29
CA LEU A 22 -4.38 -4.63 -6.31
C LEU A 22 -3.15 -4.09 -5.56
N ALA A 23 -2.80 -2.83 -5.79
CA ALA A 23 -1.72 -2.18 -5.06
C ALA A 23 -1.99 -2.18 -3.55
N PHE A 24 -3.20 -1.83 -3.12
CA PHE A 24 -3.57 -1.83 -1.71
C PHE A 24 -3.44 -3.21 -1.07
N PHE A 25 -3.90 -4.27 -1.74
CA PHE A 25 -3.72 -5.64 -1.28
C PHE A 25 -2.24 -6.02 -1.16
N LEU A 26 -1.43 -5.72 -2.18
CA LEU A 26 0.01 -6.01 -2.17
C LEU A 26 0.73 -5.25 -1.05
N ASP A 27 0.42 -3.97 -0.85
CA ASP A 27 0.96 -3.16 0.24
C ASP A 27 0.54 -3.70 1.60
N PHE A 28 -0.72 -4.11 1.76
CA PHE A 28 -1.22 -4.69 3.01
C PHE A 28 -0.45 -5.95 3.37
N TRP A 29 -0.32 -6.89 2.44
CA TRP A 29 0.45 -8.12 2.66
C TRP A 29 1.93 -7.82 2.94
N THR A 30 2.54 -6.90 2.18
CA THR A 30 3.94 -6.51 2.37
C THR A 30 4.15 -5.92 3.76
N ALA A 31 3.32 -4.97 4.17
CA ALA A 31 3.39 -4.32 5.47
C ALA A 31 3.11 -5.32 6.60
N PHE A 32 2.11 -6.19 6.43
CA PHE A 32 1.75 -7.22 7.40
C PHE A 32 2.90 -8.20 7.65
N PHE A 33 3.50 -8.76 6.60
CA PHE A 33 4.64 -9.64 6.74
C PHE A 33 5.88 -8.90 7.26
N ALA A 34 6.20 -7.72 6.72
CA ALA A 34 7.37 -6.95 7.14
C ALA A 34 7.28 -6.57 8.63
N ALA A 35 6.17 -5.97 9.06
CA ALA A 35 5.97 -5.60 10.46
C ALA A 35 5.86 -6.83 11.37
N GLY A 36 5.11 -7.85 10.95
CA GLY A 36 4.96 -9.11 11.69
C GLY A 36 6.28 -9.82 11.92
N PHE A 37 7.08 -10.01 10.88
CA PHE A 37 8.41 -10.64 10.99
C PHE A 37 9.42 -9.76 11.75
N LEU A 38 9.35 -8.44 11.59
CA LEU A 38 10.22 -7.51 12.30
C LEU A 38 9.95 -7.56 13.81
N VAL A 39 8.69 -7.43 14.22
CA VAL A 39 8.31 -7.49 15.63
C VAL A 39 8.55 -8.89 16.18
N ALA A 40 8.23 -9.95 15.44
CA ALA A 40 8.47 -11.32 15.90
C ALA A 40 9.96 -11.62 16.07
N ALA A 41 10.84 -11.04 15.24
CA ALA A 41 12.28 -11.18 15.40
C ALA A 41 12.77 -10.53 16.70
N VAL A 42 12.25 -9.34 17.02
CA VAL A 42 12.67 -8.58 18.21
C VAL A 42 12.03 -9.11 19.49
N ALA A 43 10.76 -9.50 19.43
CA ALA A 43 9.98 -9.98 20.57
C ALA A 43 10.11 -11.50 20.81
N GLY A 44 10.86 -12.22 19.98
CA GLY A 44 11.04 -13.67 20.10
C GLY A 44 9.83 -14.51 19.65
N GLY A 45 8.85 -13.91 18.97
CA GLY A 45 7.64 -14.58 18.47
C GLY A 45 7.80 -15.33 17.14
N ARG A 46 9.04 -15.64 16.72
CA ARG A 46 9.30 -16.38 15.48
C ARG A 46 8.89 -17.84 15.66
N THR A 47 8.15 -18.38 14.71
CA THR A 47 7.77 -19.81 14.69
C THR A 47 8.30 -20.47 13.42
N PRO A 48 8.43 -21.82 13.37
CA PRO A 48 8.89 -22.52 12.17
C PRO A 48 8.02 -22.23 10.93
N GLN A 49 6.75 -21.91 11.13
CA GLN A 49 5.78 -21.61 10.06
C GLN A 49 5.63 -20.10 9.78
N GLY A 50 6.27 -19.22 10.55
CA GLY A 50 6.16 -17.77 10.38
C GLY A 50 6.37 -16.99 11.68
N PHE A 51 5.29 -16.41 12.20
CA PHE A 51 5.32 -15.64 13.45
C PHE A 51 4.02 -15.79 14.25
N ALA A 52 4.16 -15.69 15.57
CA ALA A 52 3.06 -15.60 16.52
C ALA A 52 3.28 -14.38 17.41
N LEU A 53 2.34 -13.43 17.35
CA LEU A 53 2.37 -12.20 18.13
C LEU A 53 1.13 -12.16 19.03
N ASN A 54 1.34 -12.20 20.34
CA ASN A 54 0.27 -12.21 21.34
C ASN A 54 0.38 -11.00 22.26
N GLY A 55 -0.71 -10.27 22.48
CA GLY A 55 -0.72 -9.11 23.36
C GLY A 55 0.06 -7.91 22.79
N VAL A 56 0.99 -7.35 23.56
CA VAL A 56 1.72 -6.09 23.23
C VAL A 56 2.44 -6.14 21.86
N PRO A 57 3.20 -7.20 21.51
CA PRO A 57 3.80 -7.32 20.18
C PRO A 57 2.80 -7.22 19.01
N ALA A 58 1.55 -7.68 19.19
CA ALA A 58 0.54 -7.56 18.15
C ALA A 58 0.12 -6.10 17.92
N PHE A 59 -0.05 -5.32 19.00
CA PHE A 59 -0.33 -3.89 18.91
C PHE A 59 0.84 -3.11 18.28
N VAL A 60 2.08 -3.47 18.60
CA VAL A 60 3.27 -2.86 17.98
C VAL A 60 3.32 -3.16 16.48
N ALA A 61 3.10 -4.41 16.07
CA ALA A 61 3.06 -4.77 14.65
C ALA A 61 1.94 -4.02 13.92
N PHE A 62 0.75 -3.91 14.53
CA PHE A 62 -0.35 -3.14 13.97
C PHE A 62 -0.02 -1.64 13.83
N ALA A 63 0.60 -1.05 14.85
CA ALA A 63 1.06 0.33 14.79
C ALA A 63 2.11 0.56 13.68
N LEU A 64 3.03 -0.40 13.48
CA LEU A 64 4.01 -0.35 12.39
C LEU A 64 3.37 -0.46 11.01
N ILE A 65 2.32 -1.28 10.85
CA ILE A 65 1.55 -1.36 9.59
C ILE A 65 0.90 -0.01 9.30
N ILE A 66 0.22 0.59 10.29
CA ILE A 66 -0.37 1.92 10.13
C ILE A 66 0.72 2.94 9.80
N ALA A 67 1.84 2.93 10.52
CA ALA A 67 2.96 3.83 10.27
C ALA A 67 3.49 3.68 8.84
N TYR A 68 3.61 2.45 8.31
CA TYR A 68 3.98 2.21 6.92
C TYR A 68 3.01 2.89 5.94
N PHE A 69 1.70 2.67 6.09
CA PHE A 69 0.70 3.30 5.21
C PHE A 69 0.65 4.82 5.35
N VAL A 70 0.78 5.35 6.57
CA VAL A 70 0.78 6.79 6.83
C VAL A 70 2.03 7.44 6.27
N VAL A 71 3.22 6.88 6.50
CA VAL A 71 4.48 7.44 5.99
C VAL A 71 4.50 7.37 4.47
N LEU A 72 4.14 6.24 3.85
CA LEU A 72 4.10 6.14 2.40
C LEU A 72 2.99 7.01 1.78
N GLY A 73 1.80 7.02 2.38
CA GLY A 73 0.70 7.88 1.94
C GLY A 73 1.07 9.37 2.04
N ARG A 74 1.67 9.79 3.15
CA ARG A 74 1.98 11.18 3.46
C ARG A 74 3.23 11.72 2.76
N PHE A 75 4.34 10.97 2.76
CA PHE A 75 5.61 11.43 2.19
C PHE A 75 5.76 11.08 0.71
N PHE A 76 5.17 9.97 0.27
CA PHE A 76 5.42 9.41 -1.05
C PHE A 76 4.22 9.54 -2.02
N GLY A 77 3.11 10.14 -1.57
CA GLY A 77 1.96 10.44 -2.44
C GLY A 77 1.32 9.17 -3.01
N GLY A 78 1.23 8.14 -2.17
CA GLY A 78 0.73 6.81 -2.53
C GLY A 78 1.65 5.71 -1.99
N THR A 79 1.09 4.51 -1.86
CA THR A 79 1.82 3.34 -1.35
C THR A 79 2.83 2.79 -2.37
N LEU A 80 3.71 1.88 -1.94
CA LEU A 80 4.85 1.42 -2.73
C LEU A 80 4.38 0.81 -4.06
N TRP A 81 3.32 -0.02 -3.99
CA TRP A 81 2.76 -0.68 -5.16
C TRP A 81 1.86 0.23 -6.00
N GLN A 82 1.27 1.29 -5.41
CA GLN A 82 0.55 2.31 -6.18
C GLN A 82 1.51 3.08 -7.10
N ARG A 83 2.74 3.33 -6.63
CA ARG A 83 3.81 3.91 -7.45
C ARG A 83 4.27 2.94 -8.53
N LEU A 84 4.53 1.68 -8.18
CA LEU A 84 5.02 0.69 -9.14
C LEU A 84 4.01 0.42 -10.27
N LEU A 85 2.72 0.37 -9.95
CA LEU A 85 1.65 0.16 -10.94
C LEU A 85 1.23 1.43 -11.69
N LYS A 86 1.91 2.56 -11.45
CA LYS A 86 1.62 3.87 -12.05
C LYS A 86 0.12 4.23 -11.90
N ALA A 87 -0.45 3.87 -10.75
CA ALA A 87 -1.85 4.09 -10.40
C ALA A 87 -2.06 5.42 -9.64
N ARG A 88 -1.10 6.34 -9.76
CA ARG A 88 -1.16 7.66 -9.15
C ARG A 88 -2.23 8.47 -9.90
N ARG A 89 -3.30 8.84 -9.20
CA ARG A 89 -4.28 9.83 -9.68
C ARG A 89 -3.64 11.20 -9.74
#